data_AF-A0A7C6YIR5-F1
#
_entry.id   AF-A0A7C6YIR5-F1
#
_cell.length_a   1.000
_cell.length_b   1.000
_cell.length_c   1.000
_cell.angle_alpha   90.00
_cell.angle_beta   90.00
_cell.angle_gamma   90.00
#
_symmetry.space_group_name_H-M   'P 1'
#
loop_
_entity.id
_entity.type
_entity.pdbx_description
1 polymer ?
#
loop_
_entity_poly.entity_id
_entity_poly.type
_entity_poly.pdbx_seq_one_letter_code
_entity_poly.pdbx_strand_id
1 'polypeptide(L)'
;MKVMGIDPGVAVTGYGVVEEQNGKWRRVDSGCIRTSRNNQAPERLAQIFEQLSGLISCYQPQALSLEKLFFCKNTRSALQVGEARG
;
A
#
# COMPACT_ATOMS: atom_id res chain seq x y z
N MET A 1 -4.88 1.48 18.83
CA MET A 1 -4.18 2.18 17.73
C MET A 1 -4.25 1.34 16.45
N LYS A 2 -4.55 1.89 15.26
CA LYS A 2 -4.56 1.14 13.98
C LYS A 2 -3.33 1.44 13.13
N VAL A 3 -2.69 0.39 12.61
CA VAL A 3 -1.53 0.48 11.71
C VAL A 3 -1.81 -0.37 10.48
N MET A 4 -1.46 0.16 9.31
CA MET A 4 -1.55 -0.57 8.05
C MET A 4 -0.16 -0.79 7.47
N GLY A 5 0.16 -2.05 7.15
CA GLY A 5 1.34 -2.45 6.41
C GLY A 5 1.02 -2.68 4.94
N ILE A 6 1.91 -2.25 4.05
CA ILE A 6 1.77 -2.40 2.60
C ILE A 6 3.06 -3.04 2.07
N ASP A 7 2.89 -4.15 1.34
CA ASP A 7 3.92 -4.85 0.57
C ASP A 7 3.69 -4.53 -0.92
N PRO A 8 4.42 -3.56 -1.50
CA PRO A 8 4.08 -3.06 -2.82
C PRO A 8 4.58 -4.00 -3.93
N GLY A 9 3.71 -4.29 -4.89
CA GLY A 9 4.10 -5.01 -6.10
C GLY A 9 3.23 -4.62 -7.29
N VAL A 10 3.84 -4.39 -8.45
CA VAL A 10 3.10 -3.87 -9.61
C VAL A 10 1.98 -4.83 -10.05
N ALA A 11 2.17 -6.15 -9.89
CA ALA A 11 1.14 -7.15 -10.22
C ALA A 11 0.22 -7.46 -9.05
N VAL A 12 0.78 -7.50 -7.85
CA VAL A 12 0.09 -7.83 -6.61
C VAL A 12 0.69 -6.93 -5.53
N THR A 13 -0.14 -6.06 -4.94
CA THR A 13 0.22 -5.26 -3.77
C THR A 13 -0.49 -5.84 -2.55
N GLY A 14 0.25 -6.37 -1.59
CA GLY A 14 -0.28 -6.87 -0.33
C GLY A 14 -0.59 -5.75 0.65
N TYR A 15 -1.62 -5.92 1.48
CA TYR A 15 -1.88 -5.06 2.62
C TYR A 15 -2.30 -5.86 3.84
N GLY A 16 -2.01 -5.32 5.01
CA GLY A 16 -2.46 -5.84 6.30
C GLY A 16 -2.79 -4.71 7.26
N VAL A 17 -3.84 -4.87 8.05
CA VAL A 17 -4.25 -3.91 9.08
C VAL A 17 -4.25 -4.61 10.43
N VAL A 18 -3.57 -3.99 11.39
CA VAL A 18 -3.53 -4.45 12.78
C VAL A 18 -4.02 -3.34 13.70
N GLU A 19 -4.68 -3.73 14.78
CA GLU A 19 -5.14 -2.83 15.82
C GLU A 19 -4.59 -3.26 17.17
N GLU A 20 -4.02 -2.30 17.88
CA GLU A 20 -3.67 -2.41 19.29
C GLU A 20 -4.91 -2.09 20.14
N GLN A 21 -5.22 -3.01 21.05
CA GLN A 21 -6.22 -2.86 22.10
C GLN A 21 -5.65 -3.40 23.42
N ASN A 22 -5.54 -2.55 24.45
CA ASN A 22 -5.07 -2.91 25.79
C ASN A 22 -3.69 -3.58 25.82
N GLY A 23 -2.74 -3.04 25.05
CA GLY A 23 -1.37 -3.54 24.92
C GLY A 23 -1.24 -4.80 24.07
N LYS A 24 -2.33 -5.27 23.43
CA LYS A 24 -2.32 -6.46 22.56
C LYS A 24 -2.67 -6.08 21.13
N TRP A 25 -1.86 -6.55 20.19
CA TRP A 25 -2.11 -6.39 18.77
C TRP A 25 -3.02 -7.50 18.23
N ARG A 26 -3.98 -7.14 17.38
CA ARG A 26 -4.89 -8.07 16.70
C ARG A 26 -4.94 -7.75 15.22
N ARG A 27 -5.10 -8.79 14.40
CA ARG A 27 -5.37 -8.62 12.96
C ARG A 27 -6.79 -8.08 12.79
N VAL A 28 -6.92 -6.97 12.07
CA VAL A 28 -8.22 -6.42 11.64
C VAL A 28 -8.58 -7.00 10.28
N ASP A 29 -7.69 -6.83 9.30
CA ASP A 29 -7.89 -7.32 7.94
C ASP A 29 -6.54 -7.53 7.22
N SER A 30 -6.56 -8.27 6.11
CA SER A 30 -5.42 -8.38 5.21
C SER A 30 -5.88 -8.90 3.86
N GLY A 31 -5.27 -8.40 2.79
CA GLY A 31 -5.61 -8.81 1.44
C GLY A 31 -4.53 -8.45 0.43
N CYS A 32 -4.89 -8.55 -0.85
CA CYS A 32 -4.02 -8.11 -1.93
C CYS A 32 -4.81 -7.44 -3.04
N ILE A 33 -4.26 -6.35 -3.57
CA ILE A 33 -4.73 -5.66 -4.76
C ILE A 33 -4.06 -6.31 -5.95
N ARG A 34 -4.85 -6.92 -6.83
CA ARG A 34 -4.36 -7.59 -8.04
C ARG A 34 -4.64 -6.74 -9.25
N THR A 35 -3.61 -6.48 -10.04
CA THR A 35 -3.75 -5.78 -11.32
C THR A 35 -3.60 -6.75 -12.48
N SER A 36 -4.33 -6.52 -13.56
CA SER A 36 -4.23 -7.35 -14.77
C SER A 36 -2.90 -7.12 -15.46
N ARG A 37 -2.30 -8.19 -16.00
CA ARG A 37 -1.10 -8.09 -16.85
C ARG A 37 -1.39 -7.42 -18.19
N ASN A 38 -2.66 -7.36 -18.60
CA ASN A 38 -3.07 -6.74 -19.86
C ASN A 38 -3.12 -5.20 -19.75
N ASN A 39 -3.11 -4.66 -18.54
CA ASN A 39 -3.14 -3.21 -18.30
C ASN A 39 -1.74 -2.62 -18.42
N GLN A 40 -1.65 -1.38 -18.92
CA GLN A 40 -0.38 -0.67 -19.00
C GLN A 40 0.12 -0.26 -17.60
N ALA A 41 1.42 0.00 -17.46
CA ALA A 41 2.01 0.35 -16.16
C ALA A 41 1.32 1.55 -15.45
N PRO A 42 0.96 2.65 -16.14
CA PRO A 42 0.25 3.77 -15.50
C PRO A 42 -1.14 3.38 -14.98
N GLU A 43 -1.90 2.58 -15.74
CA GLU A 43 -3.23 2.10 -15.36
C GLU A 43 -3.16 1.20 -14.11
N ARG A 44 -2.15 0.33 -14.05
CA ARG A 44 -1.91 -0.53 -12.89
C ARG A 44 -1.57 0.28 -11.64
N LEU A 45 -0.74 1.32 -11.78
CA LEU A 45 -0.43 2.23 -10.68
C LEU A 45 -1.64 3.03 -10.22
N ALA A 46 -2.46 3.53 -11.16
CA ALA A 46 -3.70 4.22 -10.84
C ALA A 46 -4.68 3.32 -10.07
N GLN A 47 -4.83 2.06 -10.51
CA GLN A 47 -5.68 1.08 -9.83
C GLN A 47 -5.17 0.77 -8.41
N ILE A 48 -3.86 0.60 -8.24
CA ILE A 48 -3.26 0.39 -6.91
C ILE A 48 -3.51 1.61 -6.01
N PHE A 49 -3.32 2.82 -6.53
CA PHE A 49 -3.57 4.06 -5.81
C PHE A 49 -5.03 4.17 -5.35
N GLU A 50 -5.99 4.01 -6.26
CA GLU A 50 -7.42 4.11 -5.95
C GLU A 50 -7.86 3.11 -4.88
N GLN A 51 -7.43 1.84 -5.00
CA GLN A 51 -7.78 0.82 -4.03
C GLN A 51 -7.11 1.05 -2.67
N LEU A 52 -5.84 1.45 -2.63
CA LEU A 52 -5.16 1.79 -1.37
C LEU A 52 -5.80 3.01 -0.71
N SER A 53 -6.13 4.06 -1.46
CA SER A 53 -6.83 5.24 -0.95
C SER A 53 -8.20 4.88 -0.35
N GLY A 54 -8.92 3.95 -1.01
CA GLY A 54 -10.15 3.38 -0.47
C GLY A 54 -9.93 2.67 0.87
N LEU A 55 -8.94 1.77 0.93
CA LEU A 55 -8.60 1.04 2.16
C LEU A 55 -8.16 1.98 3.30
N ILE A 56 -7.36 3.00 3.01
CA ILE A 56 -6.95 4.01 3.99
C ILE A 56 -8.16 4.80 4.49
N SER A 57 -9.09 5.16 3.61
CA SER A 57 -10.32 5.86 3.99
C SER A 57 -11.25 5.00 4.84
N CYS A 58 -11.37 3.70 4.52
CA CYS A 58 -12.19 2.75 5.27
C CYS A 58 -11.59 2.45 6.66
N TYR A 59 -10.29 2.17 6.71
CA TYR A 59 -9.65 1.71 7.94
C TYR A 59 -9.09 2.84 8.81
N GLN A 60 -8.88 4.04 8.26
CA GLN A 60 -8.31 5.19 8.96
C GLN A 60 -7.10 4.83 9.85
N PRO A 61 -6.04 4.20 9.29
CA PRO A 61 -4.86 3.86 10.08
C PRO A 61 -4.15 5.12 10.54
N GLN A 62 -3.58 5.08 11.74
CA GLN A 62 -2.81 6.18 12.32
C GLN A 62 -1.36 6.17 11.83
N ALA A 63 -0.88 5.03 11.34
CA ALA A 63 0.44 4.89 10.76
C ALA A 63 0.40 3.91 9.58
N LEU A 64 1.28 4.17 8.61
CA LEU A 64 1.51 3.31 7.46
C LEU A 64 2.95 2.79 7.51
N SER A 65 3.12 1.49 7.24
CA SER A 65 4.42 0.86 7.05
C SER A 65 4.52 0.37 5.62
N LEU A 66 5.58 0.76 4.92
CA LEU A 66 5.83 0.42 3.52
C LEU A 66 7.17 -0.31 3.44
N GLU A 67 7.21 -1.44 2.74
CA GLU A 67 8.48 -2.09 2.42
C GLU A 67 9.23 -1.32 1.33
N LYS A 68 10.56 -1.24 1.46
CA LYS A 68 11.42 -0.54 0.52
C LYS A 68 11.49 -1.33 -0.79
N LEU A 69 10.92 -0.79 -1.85
CA LEU A 69 10.94 -1.43 -3.16
C LEU A 69 12.35 -1.38 -3.77
N PHE A 70 12.99 -2.55 -3.88
CA PHE A 70 14.29 -2.68 -4.56
C PHE A 70 14.17 -2.85 -6.08
N PHE A 71 12.98 -3.12 -6.60
CA PHE A 71 12.77 -3.44 -8.01
C PHE A 71 11.94 -2.38 -8.71
N CYS A 72 12.60 -1.39 -9.33
CA CYS A 72 12.24 -0.83 -10.63
C CYS A 72 13.18 0.35 -10.95
N LYS A 73 13.94 0.22 -12.05
CA LYS A 73 14.88 1.24 -12.56
C LYS A 73 14.25 2.63 -12.79
N ASN A 74 12.91 2.69 -12.91
CA ASN A 74 12.14 3.91 -13.18
C ASN A 74 11.13 4.32 -12.09
N THR A 75 10.92 3.54 -11.02
CA THR A 75 10.02 3.96 -9.92
C THR A 75 10.76 4.64 -8.80
N ARG A 76 12.08 4.44 -8.65
CA ARG A 76 12.88 5.09 -7.60
C ARG A 76 12.82 6.62 -7.70
N SER A 77 12.79 7.16 -8.92
CA SER A 77 12.60 8.60 -9.16
C SER A 77 11.17 9.05 -8.87
N ALA A 78 10.15 8.26 -9.26
CA ALA A 78 8.75 8.58 -8.99
C ALA A 78 8.42 8.53 -7.49
N LEU A 79 8.99 7.57 -6.75
CA LEU A 79 8.81 7.43 -5.30
C LEU A 79 9.53 8.56 -4.55
N GLN A 80 10.75 8.93 -4.95
CA GLN A 80 11.45 10.10 -4.38
C GLN A 80 10.73 11.42 -4.66
N VAL A 81 10.15 11.59 -5.84
CA VAL A 81 9.34 12.77 -6.16
C VAL A 81 8.03 12.78 -5.36
N GLY A 82 7.43 11.61 -5.10
CA GLY A 82 6.30 11.45 -4.20
C GLY A 82 6.64 11.83 -2.75
N GLU A 83 7.68 11.21 -2.17
CA GLU A 83 8.20 11.52 -0.82
C GLU A 83 8.61 12.99 -0.67
N ALA A 84 9.11 13.63 -1.72
CA ALA A 84 9.47 15.05 -1.70
C ALA A 84 8.27 16.00 -1.87
N ARG A 85 7.12 15.51 -2.36
CA ARG A 85 5.90 16.32 -2.56
C ARG A 85 4.82 16.08 -1.51
N GLY A 86 4.97 15.11 -0.60
CA GLY A 86 4.04 14.87 0.52
C GLY A 86 4.33 13.59 1.27
#